data_AF-A0A7Y2HAU9-F1
#
_entry.id   AF-A0A7Y2HAU9-F1
#
_cell.length_a   1.000
_cell.length_b   1.000
_cell.length_c   1.000
_cell.angle_alpha   90.00
_cell.angle_beta   90.00
_cell.angle_gamma   90.00
#
_symmetry.space_group_name_H-M   'P 1'
#
loop_
_entity.id
_entity.type
_entity.pdbx_description
1 polymer ?
#
loop_
_entity_poly.entity_id
_entity_poly.type
_entity_poly.pdbx_seq_one_letter_code
_entity_poly.pdbx_strand_id
1 'polypeptide(L)'
;MKGGVISAGDPVTASAGIEILKAGGNAFDAAIAATFASFVSESTLTSAGGGGFCMAQTNRGEHLFYDFFTQTPHKKNSSENLDFYDANINFQDSTQAFKIGLATAAIPGNIAGLFHIHEKLGRMDMKDIIIPAVKAAAEGTLVTPFIRYNFHVINDILLAEESSRDIYKPGGKLLDIGDRYFMKEFADMLNVLALEGPQEFYYGHYAKSIVQDSQERGGHLTMDDFTNYRVIEREPLHFRYRGYDVYTNPPPSSGGVLIAFMLKLLEKVEFSKPDFGSAYHLNCLVDSMRLTAKARMDNYDNRHHDDNVAADFLHDKHFEDLQHIFQRHTARFKNTTHLSVADRSGNVASVSTSFGTGCGYTVPGTNSMLNNMLGEEDLNPAGYHNWNINERMTSMMAPTMVLKDGKPVLALGTGGANRIRTAI
;
A
#
# COMPACT_ATOMS: atom_id res chain seq x y z
N MET A 1 21.99 23.48 -5.03
CA MET A 1 20.77 22.82 -5.54
C MET A 1 19.59 23.22 -4.67
N LYS A 2 18.63 23.98 -5.18
CA LYS A 2 17.27 24.01 -4.65
C LYS A 2 16.40 23.37 -5.72
N GLY A 3 15.62 22.35 -5.40
CA GLY A 3 14.60 21.95 -6.36
C GLY A 3 13.90 20.61 -6.25
N GLY A 4 13.86 19.98 -5.08
CA GLY A 4 12.99 18.83 -4.84
C GLY A 4 13.12 18.35 -3.40
N VAL A 5 12.09 17.66 -2.91
CA VAL A 5 12.03 17.07 -1.57
C VAL A 5 11.38 15.70 -1.66
N ILE A 6 11.87 14.76 -0.86
CA ILE A 6 11.26 13.45 -0.66
C ILE A 6 11.15 13.17 0.83
N SER A 7 10.04 12.56 1.22
CA SER A 7 9.81 11.95 2.53
C SER A 7 9.48 10.48 2.31
N ALA A 8 10.14 9.60 3.05
CA ALA A 8 9.95 8.15 2.95
C ALA A 8 10.23 7.46 4.30
N GLY A 9 9.77 6.21 4.44
CA GLY A 9 9.89 5.42 5.67
C GLY A 9 11.32 4.94 5.97
N ASP A 10 12.18 4.82 4.96
CA ASP A 10 13.56 4.37 5.10
C ASP A 10 14.58 5.29 4.40
N PRO A 11 15.79 5.49 4.97
CA PRO A 11 16.83 6.30 4.33
C PRO A 11 17.28 5.82 2.94
N VAL A 12 17.26 4.50 2.66
CA VAL A 12 17.59 3.94 1.33
C VAL A 12 16.50 4.33 0.33
N THR A 13 15.22 4.19 0.71
CA THR A 13 14.06 4.64 -0.05
C THR A 13 14.17 6.13 -0.39
N ALA A 14 14.44 6.99 0.60
CA ALA A 14 14.61 8.41 0.39
C ALA A 14 15.83 8.75 -0.50
N SER A 15 16.95 8.05 -0.30
CA SER A 15 18.19 8.27 -1.04
C SER A 15 18.04 7.94 -2.53
N ALA A 16 17.29 6.89 -2.87
CA ALA A 16 16.98 6.54 -4.25
C ALA A 16 16.24 7.68 -4.97
N GLY A 17 15.20 8.24 -4.36
CA GLY A 17 14.48 9.40 -4.93
C GLY A 17 15.37 10.65 -5.03
N ILE A 18 16.24 10.90 -4.04
CA ILE A 18 17.21 12.01 -4.07
C ILE A 18 18.20 11.85 -5.23
N GLU A 19 18.71 10.64 -5.46
CA GLU A 19 19.65 10.35 -6.56
C GLU A 19 19.00 10.68 -7.91
N ILE A 20 17.75 10.27 -8.13
CA ILE A 20 17.01 10.56 -9.36
C ILE A 20 16.66 12.05 -9.52
N LEU A 21 16.23 12.74 -8.46
CA LEU A 21 16.02 14.19 -8.52
C LEU A 21 17.31 14.94 -8.87
N LYS A 22 18.47 14.50 -8.34
CA LYS A 22 19.78 15.06 -8.67
C LYS A 22 20.21 14.76 -10.10
N ALA A 23 19.86 13.60 -10.62
CA ALA A 23 20.11 13.18 -12.00
C ALA A 23 19.22 13.91 -13.04
N GLY A 24 18.24 14.70 -12.58
CA GLY A 24 17.39 15.52 -13.44
C GLY A 24 15.98 14.97 -13.68
N GLY A 25 15.62 13.87 -13.00
CA GLY A 25 14.28 13.32 -12.98
C GLY A 25 13.27 14.27 -12.32
N ASN A 26 11.99 14.04 -12.62
CA ASN A 26 10.87 14.74 -11.99
C ASN A 26 10.39 14.03 -10.72
N ALA A 27 9.35 14.56 -10.07
CA ALA A 27 8.79 13.97 -8.85
C ALA A 27 8.32 12.51 -9.04
N PHE A 28 7.84 12.16 -10.24
CA PHE A 28 7.32 10.84 -10.56
C PHE A 28 8.45 9.83 -10.79
N ASP A 29 9.49 10.19 -11.53
CA ASP A 29 10.70 9.36 -11.68
C ASP A 29 11.30 9.03 -10.31
N ALA A 30 11.42 10.05 -9.45
CA ALA A 30 11.96 9.91 -8.11
C ALA A 30 11.06 9.08 -7.18
N ALA A 31 9.73 9.22 -7.30
CA ALA A 31 8.78 8.38 -6.58
C ALA A 31 8.90 6.91 -7.02
N ILE A 32 9.04 6.63 -8.32
CA ILE A 32 9.21 5.28 -8.86
C ILE A 32 10.50 4.63 -8.34
N ALA A 33 11.62 5.34 -8.41
CA ALA A 33 12.91 4.85 -7.89
C ALA A 33 12.85 4.57 -6.39
N ALA A 34 12.23 5.48 -5.63
CA ALA A 34 12.02 5.28 -4.20
C ALA A 34 11.12 4.07 -3.94
N THR A 35 10.02 3.89 -4.68
CA THR A 35 9.16 2.71 -4.50
C THR A 35 9.90 1.40 -4.81
N PHE A 36 10.66 1.31 -5.91
CA PHE A 36 11.49 0.13 -6.16
C PHE A 36 12.54 -0.12 -5.05
N ALA A 37 13.18 0.92 -4.54
CA ALA A 37 14.13 0.79 -3.43
C ALA A 37 13.43 0.31 -2.14
N SER A 38 12.19 0.73 -1.89
CA SER A 38 11.41 0.28 -0.73
C SER A 38 11.09 -1.22 -0.76
N PHE A 39 11.00 -1.85 -1.95
CA PHE A 39 10.84 -3.31 -2.05
C PHE A 39 12.08 -4.06 -1.52
N VAL A 40 13.21 -3.38 -1.39
CA VAL A 40 14.43 -3.89 -0.75
C VAL A 40 14.47 -3.48 0.72
N SER A 41 14.57 -2.18 1.00
CA SER A 41 14.86 -1.68 2.35
C SER A 41 13.71 -1.84 3.34
N GLU A 42 12.48 -1.93 2.81
CA GLU A 42 11.23 -2.10 3.55
C GLU A 42 10.56 -3.43 3.18
N SER A 43 11.35 -4.47 2.86
CA SER A 43 10.89 -5.77 2.34
C SER A 43 9.91 -6.55 3.25
N THR A 44 9.77 -6.13 4.51
CA THR A 44 8.78 -6.66 5.47
C THR A 44 7.42 -5.96 5.39
N LEU A 45 7.30 -4.92 4.57
CA LEU A 45 6.13 -4.05 4.45
C LEU A 45 5.54 -4.00 3.04
N THR A 46 6.39 -4.15 2.03
CA THR A 46 6.02 -4.06 0.62
C THR A 46 6.96 -4.89 -0.25
N SER A 47 6.55 -5.17 -1.49
CA SER A 47 7.32 -5.95 -2.46
C SER A 47 6.79 -5.76 -3.89
N ALA A 48 7.48 -6.28 -4.90
CA ALA A 48 6.94 -6.37 -6.26
C ALA A 48 5.64 -7.21 -6.34
N GLY A 49 5.43 -8.14 -5.41
CA GLY A 49 4.23 -8.97 -5.26
C GLY A 49 3.06 -8.29 -4.54
N GLY A 50 3.16 -6.99 -4.24
CA GLY A 50 2.11 -6.18 -3.63
C GLY A 50 1.29 -5.36 -4.62
N GLY A 51 0.59 -4.35 -4.08
CA GLY A 51 -0.15 -3.35 -4.85
C GLY A 51 -0.16 -2.01 -4.13
N GLY A 52 -0.64 -0.97 -4.81
CA GLY A 52 -0.63 0.38 -4.24
C GLY A 52 -1.47 1.40 -5.00
N PHE A 53 -1.29 2.65 -4.58
CA PHE A 53 -1.97 3.81 -5.15
C PHE A 53 -0.99 4.97 -5.29
N CYS A 54 -1.21 5.83 -6.29
CA CYS A 54 -0.49 7.09 -6.43
C CYS A 54 -1.48 8.24 -6.65
N MET A 55 -1.48 9.20 -5.72
CA MET A 55 -2.09 10.51 -5.90
C MET A 55 -1.03 11.45 -6.49
N ALA A 56 -1.28 11.95 -7.68
CA ALA A 56 -0.36 12.75 -8.45
C ALA A 56 -0.94 14.15 -8.73
N GLN A 57 -0.08 15.15 -8.64
CA GLN A 57 -0.33 16.48 -9.20
C GLN A 57 0.74 16.80 -10.22
N THR A 58 0.33 17.15 -11.44
CA THR A 58 1.24 17.63 -12.47
C THR A 58 1.49 19.13 -12.31
N ASN A 59 2.61 19.61 -12.85
CA ASN A 59 2.93 21.03 -12.92
C ASN A 59 1.93 21.85 -13.77
N ARG A 60 1.01 21.18 -14.48
CA ARG A 60 -0.10 21.79 -15.21
C ARG A 60 -1.36 21.97 -14.35
N GLY A 61 -1.34 21.47 -13.12
CA GLY A 61 -2.48 21.53 -12.20
C GLY A 61 -3.47 20.38 -12.36
N GLU A 62 -3.10 19.28 -13.02
CA GLU A 62 -3.95 18.09 -13.11
C GLU A 62 -3.82 17.26 -11.84
N HIS A 63 -4.94 16.73 -11.33
CA HIS A 63 -5.00 15.86 -10.16
C HIS A 63 -5.36 14.45 -10.64
N LEU A 64 -4.38 13.56 -10.61
CA LEU A 64 -4.49 12.22 -11.18
C LEU A 64 -4.41 11.18 -10.07
N PHE A 65 -5.18 10.10 -10.20
CA PHE A 65 -5.16 9.00 -9.26
C PHE A 65 -4.94 7.67 -9.97
N TYR A 66 -3.82 7.01 -9.67
CA TYR A 66 -3.48 5.70 -10.24
C TYR A 66 -3.76 4.61 -9.22
N ASP A 67 -4.68 3.72 -9.56
CA ASP A 67 -5.02 2.52 -8.79
C ASP A 67 -4.38 1.28 -9.43
N PHE A 68 -3.28 0.87 -8.80
CA PHE A 68 -2.54 -0.36 -9.09
C PHE A 68 -2.57 -1.29 -7.86
N PHE A 69 -3.68 -1.28 -7.13
CA PHE A 69 -3.87 -2.17 -6.00
C PHE A 69 -4.24 -3.58 -6.46
N THR A 70 -4.35 -4.55 -5.56
CA THR A 70 -4.51 -5.96 -5.95
C THR A 70 -5.90 -6.25 -6.50
N GLN A 71 -6.00 -7.25 -7.39
CA GLN A 71 -7.26 -7.69 -7.99
C GLN A 71 -7.59 -9.11 -7.54
N THR A 72 -8.86 -9.39 -7.25
CA THR A 72 -9.29 -10.75 -6.96
C THR A 72 -9.17 -11.62 -8.23
N PRO A 73 -8.88 -12.92 -8.09
CA PRO A 73 -8.81 -13.84 -9.22
C PRO A 73 -10.13 -13.91 -10.01
N HIS A 74 -10.04 -14.23 -11.30
CA HIS A 74 -11.18 -14.47 -12.19
C HIS A 74 -11.95 -15.74 -11.80
N LYS A 75 -11.31 -16.67 -11.07
CA LYS A 75 -11.92 -17.90 -10.60
C LYS A 75 -11.44 -18.25 -9.20
N LYS A 76 -12.35 -18.80 -8.40
CA LYS A 76 -12.02 -19.47 -7.13
C LYS A 76 -11.54 -20.88 -7.44
N ASN A 77 -10.45 -21.29 -6.80
CA ASN A 77 -10.03 -22.69 -6.81
C ASN A 77 -11.04 -23.49 -5.97
N SER A 78 -11.59 -24.56 -6.56
CA SER A 78 -12.57 -25.44 -5.92
C SER A 78 -11.92 -26.62 -5.17
N SER A 79 -10.59 -26.67 -5.08
CA SER A 79 -9.86 -27.66 -4.30
C SER A 79 -10.27 -27.62 -2.83
N GLU A 80 -10.42 -28.79 -2.22
CA GLU A 80 -10.62 -28.92 -0.77
C GLU A 80 -9.34 -28.60 0.03
N ASN A 81 -8.18 -28.62 -0.64
CA ASN A 81 -6.87 -28.35 -0.05
C ASN A 81 -6.36 -26.98 -0.52
N LEU A 82 -7.00 -25.90 -0.06
CA LEU A 82 -6.46 -24.57 -0.27
C LEU A 82 -5.24 -24.35 0.64
N ASP A 83 -4.18 -23.73 0.10
CA ASP A 83 -3.05 -23.27 0.91
C ASP A 83 -3.45 -21.99 1.64
N PHE A 84 -4.21 -22.19 2.71
CA PHE A 84 -4.85 -21.17 3.52
C PHE A 84 -4.77 -21.59 4.98
N TYR A 85 -3.91 -20.95 5.77
CA TYR A 85 -3.69 -21.33 7.16
C TYR A 85 -3.33 -20.13 8.04
N ASP A 86 -3.35 -20.35 9.35
CA ASP A 86 -3.02 -19.33 10.35
C ASP A 86 -1.51 -19.25 10.60
N ALA A 87 -0.96 -18.05 10.52
CA ALA A 87 0.31 -17.68 11.11
C ALA A 87 0.06 -16.80 12.34
N ASN A 88 0.61 -17.20 13.48
CA ASN A 88 0.42 -16.48 14.73
C ASN A 88 1.47 -15.38 14.86
N ILE A 89 1.01 -14.13 14.92
CA ILE A 89 1.85 -12.98 15.24
C ILE A 89 1.71 -12.69 16.73
N ASN A 90 2.83 -12.76 17.45
CA ASN A 90 2.91 -12.46 18.86
C ASN A 90 3.34 -11.00 19.06
N PHE A 91 2.40 -10.18 19.53
CA PHE A 91 2.67 -8.87 20.09
C PHE A 91 2.96 -9.00 21.59
N GLN A 92 3.54 -7.95 22.20
CA GLN A 92 3.91 -7.96 23.63
C GLN A 92 2.77 -8.38 24.57
N ASP A 93 1.50 -8.05 24.24
CA ASP A 93 0.34 -8.34 25.09
C ASP A 93 -0.71 -9.25 24.44
N SER A 94 -0.50 -9.75 23.22
CA SER A 94 -1.55 -10.46 22.47
C SER A 94 -1.00 -11.27 21.30
N THR A 95 -1.60 -12.42 21.03
CA THR A 95 -1.38 -13.17 19.79
C THR A 95 -2.54 -12.90 18.83
N GLN A 96 -2.24 -12.60 17.58
CA GLN A 96 -3.22 -12.47 16.51
C GLN A 96 -2.89 -13.46 15.40
N ALA A 97 -3.89 -14.21 14.94
CA ALA A 97 -3.76 -15.09 13.80
C ALA A 97 -3.95 -14.28 12.51
N PHE A 98 -3.03 -14.43 11.56
CA PHE A 98 -3.10 -13.88 10.22
C PHE A 98 -3.25 -15.02 9.22
N LYS A 99 -4.09 -14.82 8.19
CA LYS A 99 -4.26 -15.81 7.13
C LYS A 99 -3.14 -15.65 6.10
N ILE A 100 -2.41 -16.74 5.87
CA ILE A 100 -1.31 -16.83 4.90
C ILE A 100 -1.46 -18.08 4.01
N GLY A 101 -0.51 -18.28 3.10
CA GLY A 101 -0.53 -19.33 2.07
C GLY A 101 -0.99 -18.80 0.70
N LEU A 102 -0.69 -19.54 -0.36
CA LEU A 102 -0.94 -19.12 -1.75
C LEU A 102 -2.41 -18.81 -2.07
N ALA A 103 -3.38 -19.38 -1.34
CA ALA A 103 -4.79 -19.06 -1.50
C ALA A 103 -5.17 -17.67 -0.96
N THR A 104 -4.29 -17.04 -0.19
CA THR A 104 -4.48 -15.67 0.32
C THR A 104 -4.00 -14.61 -0.67
N ALA A 105 -3.30 -14.99 -1.73
CA ALA A 105 -2.73 -14.06 -2.68
C ALA A 105 -3.75 -13.56 -3.71
N ALA A 106 -3.81 -12.25 -3.86
CA ALA A 106 -4.48 -11.57 -4.96
C ALA A 106 -3.47 -11.19 -6.06
N ILE A 107 -3.97 -10.77 -7.21
CA ILE A 107 -3.15 -10.43 -8.38
C ILE A 107 -2.33 -9.16 -8.07
N PRO A 108 -0.99 -9.22 -8.13
CA PRO A 108 -0.11 -8.11 -7.77
C PRO A 108 -0.11 -6.99 -8.81
N GLY A 109 -0.06 -5.74 -8.34
CA GLY A 109 -0.19 -4.55 -9.16
C GLY A 109 1.00 -3.60 -9.19
N ASN A 110 1.95 -3.75 -8.26
CA ASN A 110 3.04 -2.79 -8.10
C ASN A 110 3.88 -2.61 -9.38
N ILE A 111 4.27 -3.69 -10.07
CA ILE A 111 5.06 -3.59 -11.31
C ILE A 111 4.29 -2.86 -12.41
N ALA A 112 3.03 -3.24 -12.68
CA ALA A 112 2.22 -2.55 -13.67
C ALA A 112 2.02 -1.06 -13.32
N GLY A 113 1.76 -0.76 -12.05
CA GLY A 113 1.58 0.60 -11.54
C GLY A 113 2.77 1.51 -11.81
N LEU A 114 3.96 1.06 -11.42
CA LEU A 114 5.18 1.86 -11.56
C LEU A 114 5.54 2.13 -13.03
N PHE A 115 5.41 1.14 -13.90
CA PHE A 115 5.66 1.31 -15.33
C PHE A 115 4.57 2.16 -16.01
N HIS A 116 3.31 2.07 -15.59
CA HIS A 116 2.23 2.90 -16.12
C HIS A 116 2.41 4.38 -15.74
N ILE A 117 2.78 4.66 -14.48
CA ILE A 117 3.10 6.02 -14.04
C ILE A 117 4.32 6.56 -14.78
N HIS A 118 5.34 5.72 -15.01
CA HIS A 118 6.51 6.08 -15.80
C HIS A 118 6.14 6.48 -17.23
N GLU A 119 5.32 5.67 -17.90
CA GLU A 119 4.86 5.95 -19.27
C GLU A 119 4.10 7.29 -19.35
N LYS A 120 3.25 7.58 -18.36
CA LYS A 120 2.38 8.76 -18.37
C LYS A 120 3.09 10.04 -17.93
N LEU A 121 3.93 9.93 -16.91
CA LEU A 121 4.43 11.08 -16.16
C LEU A 121 5.96 11.09 -16.00
N GLY A 122 6.64 10.02 -16.40
CA GLY A 122 8.10 9.92 -16.32
C GLY A 122 8.82 10.85 -17.30
N ARG A 123 10.08 11.14 -16.99
CA ARG A 123 10.98 11.96 -17.82
C ARG A 123 12.29 11.25 -18.13
N MET A 124 12.76 10.37 -17.23
CA MET A 124 14.00 9.61 -17.43
C MET A 124 13.70 8.23 -18.03
N ASP A 125 14.69 7.55 -18.60
CA ASP A 125 14.53 6.15 -19.01
C ASP A 125 14.40 5.25 -17.78
N MET A 126 13.51 4.25 -17.81
CA MET A 126 13.29 3.34 -16.68
C MET A 126 14.58 2.63 -16.24
N LYS A 127 15.46 2.30 -17.19
CA LYS A 127 16.77 1.68 -16.93
C LYS A 127 17.65 2.52 -15.99
N ASP A 128 17.49 3.85 -16.01
CA ASP A 128 18.24 4.77 -15.15
C ASP A 128 17.53 4.93 -13.79
N ILE A 129 16.19 4.96 -13.80
CA ILE A 129 15.35 5.08 -12.60
C ILE A 129 15.52 3.90 -11.65
N ILE A 130 15.69 2.69 -12.19
CA ILE A 130 15.79 1.44 -11.41
C ILE A 130 17.16 1.26 -10.72
N ILE A 131 18.21 1.93 -11.19
CA ILE A 131 19.60 1.74 -10.72
C ILE A 131 19.75 1.80 -9.18
N PRO A 132 19.17 2.78 -8.47
CA PRO A 132 19.32 2.85 -7.02
C PRO A 132 18.79 1.60 -6.29
N ALA A 133 17.69 1.03 -6.78
CA ALA A 133 17.10 -0.19 -6.22
C ALA A 133 17.95 -1.42 -6.55
N VAL A 134 18.51 -1.51 -7.77
CA VAL A 134 19.47 -2.57 -8.16
C VAL A 134 20.69 -2.55 -7.24
N LYS A 135 21.27 -1.38 -6.98
CA LYS A 135 22.41 -1.23 -6.05
C LYS A 135 22.02 -1.67 -4.64
N ALA A 136 20.90 -1.18 -4.10
CA ALA A 136 20.43 -1.55 -2.76
C ALA A 136 20.22 -3.07 -2.61
N ALA A 137 19.67 -3.71 -3.64
CA ALA A 137 19.42 -5.15 -3.67
C ALA A 137 20.71 -5.98 -3.76
N ALA A 138 21.64 -5.59 -4.65
CA ALA A 138 22.88 -6.32 -4.92
C ALA A 138 23.97 -6.11 -3.87
N GLU A 139 24.14 -4.85 -3.41
CA GLU A 139 25.11 -4.47 -2.38
C GLU A 139 24.56 -4.73 -0.96
N GLY A 140 23.26 -4.97 -0.85
CA GLY A 140 22.51 -5.31 0.37
C GLY A 140 22.14 -4.12 1.22
N THR A 141 21.15 -4.29 2.11
CA THR A 141 20.65 -3.26 3.02
C THR A 141 20.84 -3.64 4.48
N LEU A 142 21.09 -2.65 5.35
CA LEU A 142 21.26 -2.87 6.78
C LEU A 142 19.93 -3.19 7.45
N VAL A 143 19.96 -4.11 8.40
CA VAL A 143 18.86 -4.36 9.31
C VAL A 143 18.80 -3.21 10.32
N THR A 144 17.80 -2.35 10.18
CA THR A 144 17.52 -1.26 11.13
C THR A 144 16.73 -1.79 12.35
N PRO A 145 16.65 -1.05 13.46
CA PRO A 145 15.83 -1.45 14.60
C PRO A 145 14.36 -1.73 14.24
N PHE A 146 13.78 -0.95 13.32
CA PHE A 146 12.41 -1.14 12.87
C PHE A 146 12.24 -2.40 12.02
N ILE A 147 13.15 -2.64 11.07
CA ILE A 147 13.14 -3.88 10.27
C ILE A 147 13.38 -5.11 11.16
N ARG A 148 14.28 -5.02 12.14
CA ARG A 148 14.51 -6.09 13.11
C ARG A 148 13.28 -6.41 13.94
N TYR A 149 12.54 -5.37 14.34
CA TYR A 149 11.26 -5.52 15.03
C TYR A 149 10.27 -6.27 14.13
N ASN A 150 10.14 -5.89 12.85
CA ASN A 150 9.27 -6.61 11.91
C ASN A 150 9.70 -8.06 11.73
N PHE A 151 11.00 -8.37 11.59
CA PHE A 151 11.49 -9.76 11.53
C PHE A 151 11.01 -10.60 12.70
N HIS A 152 10.90 -10.01 13.89
CA HIS A 152 10.38 -10.70 15.06
C HIS A 152 8.85 -10.85 15.02
N VAL A 153 8.13 -9.77 14.68
CA VAL A 153 6.66 -9.75 14.65
C VAL A 153 6.12 -10.73 13.61
N ILE A 154 6.63 -10.68 12.38
CA ILE A 154 6.15 -11.52 11.28
C ILE A 154 7.02 -12.78 11.08
N ASN A 155 7.76 -13.23 12.10
CA ASN A 155 8.73 -14.33 11.98
C ASN A 155 8.16 -15.58 11.29
N ASP A 156 6.97 -16.01 11.69
CA ASP A 156 6.36 -17.25 11.19
C ASP A 156 5.95 -17.14 9.72
N ILE A 157 5.62 -15.92 9.26
CA ILE A 157 5.32 -15.61 7.86
C ILE A 157 6.63 -15.48 7.07
N LEU A 158 7.55 -14.66 7.60
CA LEU A 158 8.83 -14.32 6.97
C LEU A 158 9.69 -15.55 6.72
N LEU A 159 9.63 -16.54 7.62
CA LEU A 159 10.45 -17.74 7.54
C LEU A 159 9.65 -18.98 7.12
N ALA A 160 8.45 -18.82 6.56
CA ALA A 160 7.62 -19.95 6.12
C ALA A 160 8.34 -20.80 5.05
N GLU A 161 8.93 -20.13 4.06
CA GLU A 161 9.61 -20.73 2.91
C GLU A 161 11.14 -20.70 3.00
N GLU A 162 11.79 -21.67 2.35
CA GLU A 162 13.27 -21.75 2.28
C GLU A 162 13.88 -20.52 1.61
N SER A 163 13.34 -20.08 0.47
CA SER A 163 13.83 -18.92 -0.26
C SER A 163 13.84 -17.62 0.56
N SER A 164 12.88 -17.46 1.47
CA SER A 164 12.85 -16.32 2.39
C SER A 164 13.81 -16.51 3.57
N ARG A 165 13.97 -17.75 4.07
CA ARG A 165 14.98 -18.09 5.10
C ARG A 165 16.40 -17.79 4.63
N ASP A 166 16.73 -17.98 3.35
CA ASP A 166 18.04 -17.65 2.81
C ASP A 166 18.37 -16.14 2.84
N ILE A 167 17.34 -15.29 2.75
CA ILE A 167 17.49 -13.84 2.83
C ILE A 167 17.64 -13.38 4.28
N TYR A 168 16.74 -13.82 5.15
CA TYR A 168 16.57 -13.24 6.49
C TYR A 168 17.19 -14.06 7.63
N LYS A 169 17.46 -15.35 7.39
CA LYS A 169 18.04 -16.30 8.34
C LYS A 169 19.21 -17.10 7.72
N PRO A 170 20.18 -16.46 7.05
CA PRO A 170 21.27 -17.17 6.40
C PRO A 170 22.08 -17.99 7.42
N GLY A 171 22.37 -19.25 7.06
CA GLY A 171 23.08 -20.17 7.96
C GLY A 171 22.31 -20.51 9.24
N GLY A 172 20.99 -20.31 9.27
CA GLY A 172 20.14 -20.63 10.41
C GLY A 172 20.10 -19.56 11.51
N LYS A 173 20.78 -18.42 11.34
CA LYS A 173 20.75 -17.30 12.29
C LYS A 173 19.93 -16.15 11.73
N LEU A 174 18.87 -15.75 12.45
CA LEU A 174 18.06 -14.60 12.06
C LEU A 174 18.94 -13.35 12.13
N LEU A 175 18.93 -12.54 11.08
CA LEU A 175 19.73 -11.32 11.01
C LEU A 175 19.32 -10.34 12.10
N ASP A 176 20.33 -9.67 12.68
CA ASP A 176 20.16 -8.72 13.78
C ASP A 176 20.51 -7.28 13.36
N ILE A 177 20.24 -6.31 14.23
CA ILE A 177 20.52 -4.88 13.96
C ILE A 177 21.98 -4.70 13.53
N GLY A 178 22.18 -4.05 12.39
CA GLY A 178 23.51 -3.80 11.82
C GLY A 178 24.03 -4.92 10.90
N ASP A 179 23.40 -6.11 10.90
CA ASP A 179 23.64 -7.11 9.86
C ASP A 179 23.10 -6.60 8.50
N ARG A 180 23.51 -7.27 7.42
CA ARG A 180 23.09 -6.94 6.05
C ARG A 180 22.38 -8.12 5.40
N TYR A 181 21.23 -7.86 4.79
CA TYR A 181 20.55 -8.82 3.90
C TYR A 181 20.73 -8.40 2.44
N PHE A 182 20.65 -9.37 1.54
CA PHE A 182 20.87 -9.19 0.10
C PHE A 182 19.69 -9.77 -0.67
N MET A 183 19.25 -9.07 -1.71
CA MET A 183 18.14 -9.50 -2.57
C MET A 183 18.61 -9.56 -4.02
N LYS A 184 19.64 -10.37 -4.29
CA LYS A 184 20.34 -10.40 -5.58
C LYS A 184 19.41 -10.79 -6.73
N GLU A 185 18.48 -11.72 -6.50
CA GLU A 185 17.52 -12.10 -7.52
C GLU A 185 16.55 -10.95 -7.83
N PHE A 186 16.23 -10.10 -6.85
CA PHE A 186 15.48 -8.88 -7.10
C PHE A 186 16.27 -7.89 -7.97
N ALA A 187 17.58 -7.76 -7.75
CA ALA A 187 18.45 -6.95 -8.61
C ALA A 187 18.44 -7.46 -10.06
N ASP A 188 18.52 -8.78 -10.24
CA ASP A 188 18.46 -9.42 -11.56
C ASP A 188 17.10 -9.21 -12.23
N MET A 189 16.00 -9.38 -11.49
CA MET A 189 14.65 -9.07 -11.96
C MET A 189 14.52 -7.62 -12.42
N LEU A 190 15.01 -6.67 -11.62
CA LEU A 190 14.99 -5.25 -11.98
C LEU A 190 15.75 -4.96 -13.28
N ASN A 191 16.91 -5.61 -13.49
CA ASN A 191 17.65 -5.50 -14.75
C ASN A 191 16.87 -6.07 -15.94
N VAL A 192 16.18 -7.20 -15.75
CA VAL A 192 15.31 -7.78 -16.78
C VAL A 192 14.15 -6.83 -17.11
N LEU A 193 13.44 -6.31 -16.10
CA LEU A 193 12.34 -5.38 -16.30
C LEU A 193 12.77 -4.05 -16.94
N ALA A 194 13.99 -3.59 -16.66
CA ALA A 194 14.55 -2.40 -17.29
C ALA A 194 14.77 -2.58 -18.81
N LEU A 195 14.99 -3.81 -19.27
CA LEU A 195 15.24 -4.14 -20.68
C LEU A 195 13.97 -4.58 -21.40
N GLU A 196 13.20 -5.49 -20.81
CA GLU A 196 12.05 -6.17 -21.43
C GLU A 196 10.71 -5.51 -21.06
N GLY A 197 10.71 -4.59 -20.08
CA GLY A 197 9.53 -3.91 -19.59
C GLY A 197 8.68 -4.75 -18.63
N PRO A 198 7.49 -4.26 -18.25
CA PRO A 198 6.65 -4.91 -17.24
C PRO A 198 6.03 -6.23 -17.75
N GLN A 199 6.03 -6.44 -19.07
CA GLN A 199 5.42 -7.62 -19.71
C GLN A 199 6.07 -8.92 -19.23
N GLU A 200 7.38 -8.92 -18.93
CA GLU A 200 8.06 -10.11 -18.42
C GLU A 200 7.48 -10.55 -17.05
N PHE A 201 6.98 -9.61 -16.24
CA PHE A 201 6.33 -9.94 -14.97
C PHE A 201 4.95 -10.59 -15.15
N TYR A 202 4.15 -10.11 -16.11
CA TYR A 202 2.74 -10.50 -16.27
C TYR A 202 2.51 -11.62 -17.31
N TYR A 203 3.43 -11.80 -18.26
CA TYR A 203 3.31 -12.78 -19.36
C TYR A 203 4.49 -13.76 -19.41
N GLY A 204 5.61 -13.36 -18.82
CA GLY A 204 6.89 -14.05 -18.88
C GLY A 204 7.09 -15.09 -17.79
N HIS A 205 8.34 -15.28 -17.41
CA HIS A 205 8.78 -16.29 -16.44
C HIS A 205 8.10 -16.12 -15.08
N TYR A 206 8.01 -14.89 -14.56
CA TYR A 206 7.52 -14.63 -13.20
C TYR A 206 6.05 -15.03 -13.03
N ALA A 207 5.14 -14.57 -13.92
CA ALA A 207 3.74 -14.99 -13.89
C ALA A 207 3.59 -16.50 -14.03
N LYS A 208 4.34 -17.14 -14.94
CA LYS A 208 4.27 -18.60 -15.16
C LYS A 208 4.67 -19.37 -13.90
N SER A 209 5.75 -18.98 -13.23
CA SER A 209 6.20 -19.61 -11.99
C SER A 209 5.19 -19.43 -10.86
N ILE A 210 4.66 -18.21 -10.67
CA ILE A 210 3.62 -17.95 -9.65
C ILE A 210 2.38 -18.80 -9.91
N VAL A 211 1.92 -18.85 -11.17
CA VAL A 211 0.72 -19.60 -11.53
C VAL A 211 0.93 -21.09 -11.37
N GLN A 212 2.08 -21.63 -11.78
CA GLN A 212 2.39 -23.03 -11.59
C GLN A 212 2.31 -23.41 -10.11
N ASP A 213 3.03 -22.71 -9.24
CA ASP A 213 3.05 -22.98 -7.81
C ASP A 213 1.68 -22.77 -7.18
N SER A 214 0.96 -21.71 -7.58
CA SER A 214 -0.41 -21.46 -7.13
C SER A 214 -1.33 -22.63 -7.50
N GLN A 215 -1.27 -23.16 -8.72
CA GLN A 215 -2.15 -24.26 -9.12
C GLN A 215 -1.77 -25.59 -8.46
N GLU A 216 -0.48 -25.88 -8.30
CA GLU A 216 0.01 -27.12 -7.70
C GLU A 216 -0.20 -27.18 -6.19
N ARG A 217 -0.13 -26.03 -5.52
CA ARG A 217 -0.11 -25.96 -4.05
C ARG A 217 -1.42 -25.46 -3.44
N GLY A 218 -2.47 -25.23 -4.23
CA GLY A 218 -3.79 -24.88 -3.70
C GLY A 218 -4.07 -23.38 -3.56
N GLY A 219 -3.43 -22.54 -4.38
CA GLY A 219 -3.77 -21.13 -4.59
C GLY A 219 -4.84 -20.91 -5.68
N HIS A 220 -5.18 -19.64 -5.93
CA HIS A 220 -6.25 -19.25 -6.86
C HIS A 220 -5.77 -18.69 -8.20
N LEU A 221 -4.52 -18.24 -8.29
CA LEU A 221 -4.02 -17.43 -9.40
C LEU A 221 -3.77 -18.27 -10.66
N THR A 222 -4.19 -17.73 -11.80
CA THR A 222 -4.09 -18.32 -13.14
C THR A 222 -3.39 -17.37 -14.11
N MET A 223 -2.97 -17.84 -15.29
CA MET A 223 -2.36 -16.96 -16.30
C MET A 223 -3.35 -15.92 -16.85
N ASP A 224 -4.65 -16.23 -16.86
CA ASP A 224 -5.70 -15.29 -17.28
C ASP A 224 -5.75 -14.07 -16.36
N ASP A 225 -5.51 -14.29 -15.06
CA ASP A 225 -5.44 -13.24 -14.05
C ASP A 225 -4.34 -12.21 -14.34
N PHE A 226 -3.10 -12.69 -14.59
CA PHE A 226 -1.97 -11.82 -14.87
C PHE A 226 -2.10 -11.13 -16.24
N THR A 227 -2.59 -11.85 -17.24
CA THR A 227 -2.76 -11.36 -18.62
C THR A 227 -3.77 -10.22 -18.70
N ASN A 228 -4.80 -10.21 -17.84
CA ASN A 228 -5.86 -9.22 -17.83
C ASN A 228 -5.73 -8.14 -16.75
N TYR A 229 -4.73 -8.23 -15.85
CA TYR A 229 -4.50 -7.19 -14.86
C TYR A 229 -4.15 -5.85 -15.51
N ARG A 230 -4.82 -4.77 -15.11
CA ARG A 230 -4.53 -3.40 -15.59
C ARG A 230 -4.53 -2.41 -14.43
N VAL A 231 -3.73 -1.35 -14.59
CA VAL A 231 -3.81 -0.14 -13.75
C VAL A 231 -5.08 0.61 -14.12
N ILE A 232 -5.78 1.14 -13.13
CA ILE A 232 -7.00 1.93 -13.32
C ILE A 232 -6.66 3.39 -12.99
N GLU A 233 -6.80 4.28 -13.97
CA GLU A 233 -6.79 5.73 -13.73
C GLU A 233 -8.19 6.12 -13.23
N ARG A 234 -8.28 6.72 -12.04
CA ARG A 234 -9.54 7.13 -11.42
C ARG A 234 -9.58 8.64 -11.23
N GLU A 235 -10.78 9.18 -11.19
CA GLU A 235 -11.01 10.51 -10.63
C GLU A 235 -10.80 10.45 -9.10
N PRO A 236 -9.91 11.28 -8.52
CA PRO A 236 -9.69 11.30 -7.09
C PRO A 236 -10.95 11.73 -6.33
N LEU A 237 -11.16 11.20 -5.12
CA LEU A 237 -12.20 11.70 -4.23
C LEU A 237 -11.83 13.13 -3.81
N HIS A 238 -12.68 14.09 -4.14
CA HIS A 238 -12.51 15.51 -3.80
C HIS A 238 -13.57 15.96 -2.79
N PHE A 239 -13.13 16.67 -1.75
CA PHE A 239 -14.02 17.38 -0.82
C PHE A 239 -13.30 18.61 -0.25
N ARG A 240 -14.08 19.55 0.31
CA ARG A 240 -13.53 20.72 1.00
C ARG A 240 -13.53 20.50 2.50
N TYR A 241 -12.47 20.97 3.16
CA TYR A 241 -12.39 20.97 4.62
C TYR A 241 -11.74 22.27 5.10
N ARG A 242 -12.50 23.10 5.84
CA ARG A 242 -12.02 24.34 6.47
C ARG A 242 -11.24 25.28 5.53
N GLY A 243 -11.74 25.42 4.29
CA GLY A 243 -11.15 26.29 3.28
C GLY A 243 -10.04 25.67 2.42
N TYR A 244 -9.72 24.38 2.62
CA TYR A 244 -8.78 23.62 1.80
C TYR A 244 -9.53 22.64 0.88
N ASP A 245 -8.95 22.34 -0.27
CA ASP A 245 -9.37 21.26 -1.15
C ASP A 245 -8.56 20.01 -0.83
N VAL A 246 -9.25 18.89 -0.58
CA VAL A 246 -8.62 17.61 -0.23
C VAL A 246 -8.92 16.61 -1.33
N TYR A 247 -7.86 16.00 -1.85
CA TYR A 247 -7.91 14.92 -2.84
C TYR A 247 -7.34 13.64 -2.24
N THR A 248 -8.10 12.55 -2.31
CA THR A 248 -7.71 11.27 -1.70
C THR A 248 -8.30 10.09 -2.48
N ASN A 249 -8.12 8.88 -1.97
CA ASN A 249 -8.55 7.64 -2.61
C ASN A 249 -10.06 7.60 -2.85
N PRO A 250 -10.51 7.35 -4.09
CA PRO A 250 -11.91 7.05 -4.39
C PRO A 250 -12.26 5.57 -4.14
N PRO A 251 -13.55 5.22 -4.14
CA PRO A 251 -14.00 3.82 -4.20
C PRO A 251 -13.34 3.05 -5.37
N PRO A 252 -13.10 1.74 -5.22
CA PRO A 252 -13.59 0.87 -4.14
C PRO A 252 -12.75 0.91 -2.86
N SER A 253 -11.66 1.67 -2.82
CA SER A 253 -10.88 1.89 -1.61
C SER A 253 -11.69 2.70 -0.59
N SER A 254 -11.89 2.16 0.62
CA SER A 254 -12.64 2.87 1.66
C SER A 254 -11.82 3.96 2.36
N GLY A 255 -10.48 3.90 2.30
CA GLY A 255 -9.59 4.77 3.07
C GLY A 255 -9.94 6.26 2.94
N GLY A 256 -10.00 6.76 1.71
CA GLY A 256 -10.30 8.17 1.43
C GLY A 256 -11.72 8.58 1.82
N VAL A 257 -12.72 7.73 1.56
CA VAL A 257 -14.12 7.99 1.94
C VAL A 257 -14.29 8.08 3.46
N LEU A 258 -13.62 7.20 4.21
CA LEU A 258 -13.67 7.20 5.68
C LEU A 258 -12.93 8.42 6.28
N ILE A 259 -11.83 8.85 5.67
CA ILE A 259 -11.15 10.11 6.04
C ILE A 259 -12.09 11.29 5.79
N ALA A 260 -12.70 11.37 4.61
CA ALA A 260 -13.65 12.43 4.27
C ALA A 260 -14.83 12.48 5.24
N PHE A 261 -15.38 11.31 5.60
CA PHE A 261 -16.46 11.21 6.57
C PHE A 261 -16.04 11.71 7.96
N MET A 262 -14.88 11.28 8.44
CA MET A 262 -14.34 11.72 9.73
C MET A 262 -14.09 13.23 9.74
N LEU A 263 -13.51 13.79 8.67
CA LEU A 263 -13.28 15.22 8.56
C LEU A 263 -14.60 16.01 8.48
N LYS A 264 -15.62 15.51 7.77
CA LYS A 264 -16.96 16.12 7.80
C LYS A 264 -17.58 16.15 9.20
N LEU A 265 -17.44 15.09 9.99
CA LEU A 265 -17.85 15.10 11.41
C LEU A 265 -17.12 16.19 12.20
N LEU A 266 -15.82 16.33 11.97
CA LEU A 266 -14.98 17.31 12.66
C LEU A 266 -15.11 18.74 12.13
N GLU A 267 -15.77 18.97 10.98
CA GLU A 267 -15.89 20.30 10.38
C GLU A 267 -16.68 21.26 11.28
N LYS A 268 -17.69 20.74 11.98
CA LYS A 268 -18.55 21.51 12.90
C LYS A 268 -17.95 21.68 14.30
N VAL A 269 -16.85 20.99 14.62
CA VAL A 269 -16.18 21.08 15.93
C VAL A 269 -15.26 22.30 15.94
N GLU A 270 -15.33 23.16 16.96
CA GLU A 270 -14.40 24.29 17.04
C GLU A 270 -13.15 23.90 17.85
N PHE A 271 -11.97 23.94 17.21
CA PHE A 271 -10.68 23.65 17.87
C PHE A 271 -9.94 24.91 18.32
N SER A 272 -10.59 26.08 18.30
CA SER A 272 -9.99 27.36 18.72
C SER A 272 -9.78 27.45 20.24
N LYS A 273 -10.41 26.55 20.99
CA LYS A 273 -10.22 26.20 22.39
C LYS A 273 -11.12 24.99 22.66
N PRO A 274 -10.62 23.92 23.29
CA PRO A 274 -9.34 23.80 24.01
C PRO A 274 -8.16 23.35 23.13
N ASP A 275 -6.95 23.43 23.72
CA ASP A 275 -5.65 23.24 23.05
C ASP A 275 -5.48 21.85 22.38
N PHE A 276 -4.58 21.78 21.41
CA PHE A 276 -4.12 20.52 20.83
C PHE A 276 -3.64 19.56 21.93
N GLY A 277 -4.18 18.34 21.93
CA GLY A 277 -3.86 17.33 22.96
C GLY A 277 -4.63 17.48 24.28
N SER A 278 -5.52 18.47 24.40
CA SER A 278 -6.45 18.56 25.54
C SER A 278 -7.43 17.38 25.57
N ALA A 279 -8.02 17.10 26.74
CA ALA A 279 -8.99 16.02 26.89
C ALA A 279 -10.19 16.13 25.94
N TYR A 280 -10.68 17.35 25.69
CA TYR A 280 -11.77 17.57 24.74
C TYR A 280 -11.31 17.33 23.30
N HIS A 281 -10.14 17.83 22.88
CA HIS A 281 -9.59 17.55 21.55
C HIS A 281 -9.47 16.03 21.34
N LEU A 282 -8.91 15.31 22.31
CA LEU A 282 -8.77 13.85 22.25
C LEU A 282 -10.14 13.14 22.23
N ASN A 283 -11.12 13.59 23.02
CA ASN A 283 -12.46 13.00 23.00
C ASN A 283 -13.13 13.20 21.64
N CYS A 284 -13.08 14.42 21.05
CA CYS A 284 -13.62 14.67 19.72
C CYS A 284 -13.02 13.74 18.66
N LEU A 285 -11.69 13.55 18.69
CA LEU A 285 -11.02 12.62 17.78
C LEU A 285 -11.44 11.16 18.02
N VAL A 286 -11.46 10.69 19.26
CA VAL A 286 -11.86 9.31 19.60
C VAL A 286 -13.31 9.05 19.15
N ASP A 287 -14.19 10.01 19.40
CA ASP A 287 -15.60 9.89 19.07
C ASP A 287 -15.82 9.93 17.55
N SER A 288 -15.13 10.79 16.81
CA SER A 288 -15.21 10.83 15.35
C SER A 288 -14.69 9.55 14.70
N MET A 289 -13.55 9.02 15.16
CA MET A 289 -12.98 7.75 14.69
C MET A 289 -13.97 6.60 14.88
N ARG A 290 -14.65 6.59 16.03
CA ARG A 290 -15.61 5.54 16.37
C ARG A 290 -16.91 5.63 15.55
N LEU A 291 -17.47 6.83 15.42
CA LEU A 291 -18.66 7.04 14.59
C LEU A 291 -18.38 6.65 13.14
N THR A 292 -17.19 6.98 12.64
CA THR A 292 -16.73 6.56 11.30
C THR A 292 -16.64 5.03 11.19
N ALA A 293 -16.08 4.35 12.19
CA ALA A 293 -16.02 2.89 12.21
C ALA A 293 -17.42 2.24 12.24
N LYS A 294 -18.35 2.79 13.02
CA LYS A 294 -19.74 2.31 13.04
C LYS A 294 -20.44 2.55 11.69
N ALA A 295 -20.32 3.75 11.13
CA ALA A 295 -20.93 4.09 9.85
C ALA A 295 -20.40 3.19 8.72
N ARG A 296 -19.09 2.87 8.74
CA ARG A 296 -18.47 1.92 7.81
C ARG A 296 -19.18 0.56 7.84
N MET A 297 -19.31 -0.04 9.03
CA MET A 297 -19.92 -1.35 9.22
C MET A 297 -21.39 -1.37 8.84
N ASP A 298 -22.13 -0.34 9.25
CA ASP A 298 -23.59 -0.30 9.05
C ASP A 298 -23.96 -0.04 7.58
N ASN A 299 -23.20 0.81 6.88
CA ASN A 299 -23.67 1.44 5.64
C ASN A 299 -22.68 1.45 4.46
N TYR A 300 -21.42 1.00 4.63
CA TYR A 300 -20.39 1.09 3.58
C TYR A 300 -19.79 -0.25 3.16
N ASP A 301 -19.43 -1.12 4.11
CA ASP A 301 -18.61 -2.31 3.82
C ASP A 301 -19.27 -3.28 2.81
N ASN A 302 -20.60 -3.30 2.69
CA ASN A 302 -21.30 -4.13 1.71
C ASN A 302 -21.61 -3.43 0.38
N ARG A 303 -21.25 -2.14 0.27
CA ARG A 303 -21.63 -1.25 -0.84
C ARG A 303 -20.44 -0.54 -1.49
N HIS A 304 -19.21 -0.85 -1.07
CA HIS A 304 -18.01 -0.14 -1.52
C HIS A 304 -17.73 -0.23 -3.02
N HIS A 305 -18.44 -1.12 -3.72
CA HIS A 305 -18.42 -1.27 -5.18
C HIS A 305 -19.64 -0.64 -5.88
N ASP A 306 -20.63 -0.14 -5.14
CA ASP A 306 -21.80 0.51 -5.70
C ASP A 306 -21.42 1.85 -6.35
N ASP A 307 -22.04 2.15 -7.48
CA ASP A 307 -21.97 3.49 -8.07
C ASP A 307 -22.53 4.53 -7.09
N ASN A 308 -21.86 5.68 -7.00
CA ASN A 308 -22.21 6.79 -6.09
C ASN A 308 -22.07 6.48 -4.58
N VAL A 309 -21.53 5.33 -4.15
CA VAL A 309 -21.38 4.99 -2.72
C VAL A 309 -20.72 6.11 -1.90
N ALA A 310 -19.70 6.77 -2.45
CA ALA A 310 -19.03 7.88 -1.77
C ALA A 310 -19.95 9.11 -1.59
N ALA A 311 -20.73 9.46 -2.62
CA ALA A 311 -21.65 10.59 -2.57
C ALA A 311 -22.80 10.34 -1.59
N ASP A 312 -23.38 9.13 -1.64
CA ASP A 312 -24.40 8.68 -0.71
C ASP A 312 -23.88 8.69 0.73
N PHE A 313 -22.73 8.05 0.97
CA PHE A 313 -22.15 7.91 2.30
C PHE A 313 -21.79 9.26 2.93
N LEU A 314 -21.34 10.22 2.12
CA LEU A 314 -20.96 11.56 2.54
C LEU A 314 -22.11 12.58 2.49
N HIS A 315 -23.36 12.16 2.24
CA HIS A 315 -24.51 13.06 2.19
C HIS A 315 -24.91 13.58 3.59
N ASP A 316 -25.30 14.86 3.68
CA ASP A 316 -25.52 15.57 4.95
C ASP A 316 -26.51 14.88 5.91
N LYS A 317 -27.56 14.24 5.37
CA LYS A 317 -28.55 13.45 6.12
C LYS A 317 -27.93 12.39 7.04
N HIS A 318 -26.81 11.78 6.67
CA HIS A 318 -26.15 10.76 7.51
C HIS A 318 -25.52 11.34 8.78
N PHE A 319 -25.27 12.66 8.81
CA PHE A 319 -24.60 13.33 9.92
C PHE A 319 -25.57 13.98 10.91
N GLU A 320 -26.87 14.03 10.61
CA GLU A 320 -27.90 14.58 11.51
C GLU A 320 -28.15 13.64 12.70
N ASP A 321 -28.23 12.32 12.44
CA ASP A 321 -28.56 11.31 13.46
C ASP A 321 -27.37 10.85 14.33
N LEU A 322 -26.13 11.07 13.85
CA LEU A 322 -24.91 10.57 14.52
C LEU A 322 -24.37 11.50 15.61
N GLN A 323 -24.99 12.67 15.83
CA GLN A 323 -24.51 13.68 16.79
C GLN A 323 -24.64 13.26 18.27
N HIS A 324 -25.29 12.14 18.57
CA HIS A 324 -25.73 11.79 19.93
C HIS A 324 -25.15 10.50 20.53
N ILE A 325 -24.09 9.93 19.98
CA ILE A 325 -23.58 8.63 20.43
C ILE A 325 -22.09 8.72 20.78
N PHE A 326 -21.70 8.30 22.01
CA PHE A 326 -20.31 8.18 22.53
C PHE A 326 -20.12 6.87 23.35
N GLN A 327 -19.06 6.07 23.14
CA GLN A 327 -18.67 4.79 23.85
C GLN A 327 -17.57 3.96 23.14
N ARG A 328 -16.42 3.70 23.79
CA ARG A 328 -15.08 3.34 23.25
C ARG A 328 -14.86 1.90 22.70
N HIS A 329 -13.94 1.71 21.74
CA HIS A 329 -13.02 0.55 21.53
C HIS A 329 -11.80 0.96 20.64
N THR A 330 -10.65 0.25 20.72
CA THR A 330 -9.40 0.53 19.97
C THR A 330 -8.83 -0.72 19.27
N ALA A 331 -8.10 -0.56 18.16
CA ALA A 331 -7.43 -1.65 17.40
C ALA A 331 -5.99 -1.29 16.97
N ARG A 332 -5.12 -2.32 16.82
CA ARG A 332 -3.63 -2.26 16.69
C ARG A 332 -3.10 -2.58 15.26
N PHE A 333 -1.76 -2.52 15.09
CA PHE A 333 -0.94 -2.22 13.90
C PHE A 333 -0.91 -3.25 12.73
N LYS A 334 -0.73 -2.78 11.48
CA LYS A 334 -0.30 -3.58 10.29
C LYS A 334 0.59 -2.80 9.29
N ASN A 335 1.14 -3.49 8.29
CA ASN A 335 2.28 -3.10 7.44
C ASN A 335 1.89 -2.39 6.12
N THR A 336 2.54 -1.25 5.81
CA THR A 336 2.39 -0.48 4.56
C THR A 336 3.52 0.54 4.49
N THR A 337 4.07 0.79 3.31
CA THR A 337 5.05 1.87 3.06
C THR A 337 4.37 3.06 2.40
N HIS A 338 4.73 4.26 2.84
CA HIS A 338 4.30 5.51 2.21
C HIS A 338 5.50 6.40 1.90
N LEU A 339 5.47 7.06 0.75
CA LEU A 339 6.41 8.11 0.38
C LEU A 339 5.70 9.26 -0.33
N SER A 340 6.27 10.45 -0.21
CA SER A 340 5.81 11.64 -0.92
C SER A 340 7.01 12.41 -1.50
N VAL A 341 6.86 12.88 -2.74
CA VAL A 341 7.90 13.60 -3.48
C VAL A 341 7.31 14.86 -4.08
N ALA A 342 8.03 15.97 -4.00
CA ALA A 342 7.72 17.18 -4.76
C ALA A 342 8.98 17.67 -5.48
N ASP A 343 8.83 18.12 -6.73
CA ASP A 343 9.93 18.70 -7.51
C ASP A 343 9.80 20.22 -7.68
N ARG A 344 10.86 20.85 -8.20
CA ARG A 344 10.91 22.30 -8.47
C ARG A 344 9.90 22.80 -9.49
N SER A 345 9.37 21.91 -10.31
CA SER A 345 8.45 22.27 -11.40
C SER A 345 7.01 22.34 -10.89
N GLY A 346 6.74 21.90 -9.66
CA GLY A 346 5.40 21.84 -9.09
C GLY A 346 4.72 20.49 -9.29
N ASN A 347 5.45 19.45 -9.72
CA ASN A 347 4.91 18.09 -9.67
C ASN A 347 4.98 17.57 -8.24
N VAL A 348 3.95 16.84 -7.82
CA VAL A 348 3.86 16.20 -6.51
C VAL A 348 3.34 14.78 -6.67
N ALA A 349 4.00 13.81 -6.05
CA ALA A 349 3.57 12.42 -6.01
C ALA A 349 3.42 11.99 -4.54
N SER A 350 2.31 11.33 -4.23
CA SER A 350 2.05 10.69 -2.94
C SER A 350 1.71 9.23 -3.20
N VAL A 351 2.52 8.30 -2.68
CA VAL A 351 2.46 6.87 -3.03
C VAL A 351 2.34 6.04 -1.76
N SER A 352 1.33 5.17 -1.72
CA SER A 352 1.21 4.13 -0.68
C SER A 352 1.22 2.76 -1.34
N THR A 353 2.01 1.84 -0.79
CA THR A 353 2.14 0.47 -1.31
C THR A 353 2.26 -0.54 -0.17
N SER A 354 1.72 -1.73 -0.39
CA SER A 354 1.74 -2.83 0.59
C SER A 354 1.52 -4.17 -0.09
N PHE A 355 2.01 -5.23 0.54
CA PHE A 355 1.65 -6.62 0.26
C PHE A 355 0.78 -7.27 1.36
N GLY A 356 0.21 -6.48 2.27
CA GLY A 356 -0.45 -6.96 3.48
C GLY A 356 0.59 -7.36 4.55
N THR A 357 0.39 -8.47 5.23
CA THR A 357 1.46 -9.12 6.02
C THR A 357 2.35 -10.04 5.19
N GLY A 358 1.95 -10.32 3.94
CA GLY A 358 2.60 -11.28 3.05
C GLY A 358 2.06 -12.70 3.28
N CYS A 359 2.05 -13.52 2.23
CA CYS A 359 1.50 -14.88 2.30
C CYS A 359 2.53 -15.95 2.66
N GLY A 360 3.77 -15.56 2.92
CA GLY A 360 4.90 -16.47 3.20
C GLY A 360 5.58 -17.04 1.95
N TYR A 361 4.92 -16.99 0.78
CA TYR A 361 5.49 -17.41 -0.50
C TYR A 361 6.35 -16.31 -1.12
N THR A 362 7.59 -16.63 -1.48
CA THR A 362 8.49 -15.75 -2.23
C THR A 362 8.55 -16.19 -3.68
N VAL A 363 8.27 -15.27 -4.59
CA VAL A 363 8.25 -15.53 -6.03
C VAL A 363 9.65 -15.97 -6.49
N PRO A 364 9.81 -17.15 -7.11
CA PRO A 364 11.10 -17.66 -7.55
C PRO A 364 11.86 -16.67 -8.43
N GLY A 365 13.16 -16.47 -8.16
CA GLY A 365 14.01 -15.60 -8.95
C GLY A 365 13.75 -14.10 -8.78
N THR A 366 13.11 -13.69 -7.67
CA THR A 366 12.78 -12.27 -7.43
C THR A 366 13.09 -11.79 -6.02
N ASN A 367 13.37 -12.69 -5.06
CA ASN A 367 13.37 -12.42 -3.63
C ASN A 367 12.13 -11.64 -3.10
N SER A 368 11.03 -11.57 -3.86
CA SER A 368 9.85 -10.77 -3.52
C SER A 368 8.73 -11.65 -2.97
N MET A 369 8.30 -11.38 -1.74
CA MET A 369 7.15 -12.06 -1.14
C MET A 369 5.85 -11.64 -1.82
N LEU A 370 4.96 -12.59 -2.09
CA LEU A 370 3.64 -12.32 -2.65
C LEU A 370 2.68 -11.86 -1.54
N ASN A 371 1.69 -11.05 -1.91
CA ASN A 371 0.72 -10.51 -0.96
C ASN A 371 -0.21 -11.57 -0.36
N ASN A 372 -0.86 -11.23 0.76
CA ASN A 372 -1.94 -12.02 1.36
C ASN A 372 -3.30 -11.26 1.38
N MET A 373 -3.59 -10.43 0.38
CA MET A 373 -4.75 -9.50 0.47
C MET A 373 -6.11 -10.21 0.61
N LEU A 374 -6.29 -11.42 0.09
CA LEU A 374 -7.52 -12.22 0.30
C LEU A 374 -7.59 -12.79 1.74
N GLY A 375 -6.46 -12.84 2.44
CA GLY A 375 -6.34 -13.22 3.85
C GLY A 375 -6.44 -12.06 4.85
N GLU A 376 -6.59 -10.82 4.38
CA GLU A 376 -6.72 -9.65 5.24
C GLU A 376 -8.19 -9.38 5.61
N GLU A 377 -8.53 -9.51 6.90
CA GLU A 377 -9.91 -9.38 7.40
C GLU A 377 -10.54 -8.03 7.01
N ASP A 378 -9.78 -6.94 7.18
CA ASP A 378 -10.25 -5.58 6.88
C ASP A 378 -10.60 -5.34 5.40
N LEU A 379 -10.07 -6.19 4.51
CA LEU A 379 -10.31 -6.12 3.06
C LEU A 379 -11.41 -7.10 2.61
N ASN A 380 -11.81 -8.02 3.48
CA ASN A 380 -12.80 -9.07 3.21
C ASN A 380 -13.91 -9.03 4.26
N PRO A 381 -14.69 -7.93 4.36
CA PRO A 381 -15.70 -7.76 5.41
C PRO A 381 -16.83 -8.80 5.36
N ALA A 382 -17.07 -9.41 4.19
CA ALA A 382 -18.02 -10.51 4.02
C ALA A 382 -17.43 -11.90 4.39
N GLY A 383 -16.16 -11.97 4.78
CA GLY A 383 -15.40 -13.19 5.07
C GLY A 383 -14.39 -13.58 3.97
N TYR A 384 -13.32 -14.27 4.36
CA TYR A 384 -12.14 -14.58 3.53
C TYR A 384 -12.41 -15.35 2.21
N HIS A 385 -13.55 -16.02 2.10
CA HIS A 385 -13.90 -16.81 0.91
C HIS A 385 -15.10 -16.23 0.13
N ASN A 386 -15.67 -15.11 0.60
CA ASN A 386 -16.89 -14.50 0.06
C ASN A 386 -16.60 -13.27 -0.82
N TRP A 387 -15.34 -13.05 -1.21
CA TRP A 387 -14.97 -12.02 -2.17
C TRP A 387 -15.55 -12.30 -3.57
N ASN A 388 -15.82 -11.23 -4.33
CA ASN A 388 -16.23 -11.33 -5.74
C ASN A 388 -15.03 -11.60 -6.65
N ILE A 389 -15.22 -12.32 -7.73
CA ILE A 389 -14.17 -12.60 -8.72
C ILE A 389 -13.89 -11.39 -9.60
N ASN A 390 -12.65 -11.26 -10.08
CA ASN A 390 -12.21 -10.24 -11.03
C ASN A 390 -12.54 -8.79 -10.63
N GLU A 391 -12.33 -8.46 -9.36
CA GLU A 391 -12.68 -7.16 -8.80
C GLU A 391 -11.46 -6.52 -8.11
N ARG A 392 -11.29 -5.21 -8.30
CA ARG A 392 -10.25 -4.45 -7.59
C ARG A 392 -10.59 -4.43 -6.10
N MET A 393 -9.71 -4.95 -5.25
CA MET A 393 -9.98 -5.05 -3.82
C MET A 393 -10.08 -3.66 -3.16
N THR A 394 -10.89 -3.55 -2.12
CA THR A 394 -10.86 -2.37 -1.24
C THR A 394 -9.52 -2.25 -0.52
N SER A 395 -9.22 -1.06 0.01
CA SER A 395 -8.01 -0.78 0.78
C SER A 395 -8.24 0.38 1.74
N MET A 396 -7.47 0.39 2.83
CA MET A 396 -7.38 1.52 3.76
C MET A 396 -6.29 2.53 3.39
N MET A 397 -5.38 2.18 2.46
CA MET A 397 -4.38 3.13 1.98
C MET A 397 -5.04 4.38 1.42
N ALA A 398 -4.48 5.55 1.72
CA ALA A 398 -5.04 6.82 1.32
C ALA A 398 -3.96 7.88 1.03
N PRO A 399 -3.07 7.71 0.03
CA PRO A 399 -2.24 8.82 -0.42
C PRO A 399 -3.12 10.04 -0.72
N THR A 400 -2.85 11.14 -0.03
CA THR A 400 -3.74 12.30 0.07
C THR A 400 -2.97 13.56 -0.25
N MET A 401 -3.62 14.48 -0.96
CA MET A 401 -3.08 15.79 -1.27
C MET A 401 -4.05 16.87 -0.79
N VAL A 402 -3.50 17.91 -0.16
CA VAL A 402 -4.27 19.06 0.34
C VAL A 402 -3.79 20.31 -0.36
N LEU A 403 -4.73 21.05 -0.92
CA LEU A 403 -4.52 22.27 -1.68
C LEU A 403 -5.13 23.47 -0.97
N LYS A 404 -4.49 24.62 -1.14
CA LYS A 404 -5.03 25.93 -0.79
C LYS A 404 -4.90 26.84 -2.00
N ASP A 405 -6.01 27.44 -2.44
CA ASP A 405 -6.06 28.34 -3.60
C ASP A 405 -5.43 27.69 -4.86
N GLY A 406 -5.73 26.41 -5.09
CA GLY A 406 -5.23 25.62 -6.23
C GLY A 406 -3.76 25.19 -6.13
N LYS A 407 -3.08 25.44 -5.00
CA LYS A 407 -1.66 25.08 -4.81
C LYS A 407 -1.49 23.99 -3.75
N PRO A 408 -0.67 22.96 -3.99
CA PRO A 408 -0.44 21.90 -3.03
C PRO A 408 0.31 22.47 -1.83
N VAL A 409 -0.25 22.27 -0.64
CA VAL A 409 0.35 22.66 0.64
C VAL A 409 0.77 21.46 1.47
N LEU A 410 0.20 20.28 1.19
CA LEU A 410 0.53 19.03 1.85
C LEU A 410 0.33 17.85 0.90
N ALA A 411 1.28 16.91 0.92
CA ALA A 411 1.12 15.56 0.39
C ALA A 411 1.46 14.60 1.52
N LEU A 412 0.56 13.68 1.82
CA LEU A 412 0.68 12.80 2.97
C LEU A 412 0.04 11.44 2.75
N GLY A 413 0.44 10.54 3.62
CA GLY A 413 -0.14 9.23 3.83
C GLY A 413 0.68 8.56 4.91
N THR A 414 0.25 7.37 5.32
CA THR A 414 0.94 6.63 6.37
C THR A 414 0.82 5.14 6.14
N GLY A 415 1.77 4.40 6.68
CA GLY A 415 1.56 2.99 6.95
C GLY A 415 0.61 2.79 8.14
N GLY A 416 0.07 1.58 8.29
CA GLY A 416 -0.73 1.24 9.47
C GLY A 416 -2.06 0.53 9.22
N ALA A 417 -2.32 0.07 7.98
CA ALA A 417 -3.57 -0.55 7.52
C ALA A 417 -4.84 0.12 8.05
N ASN A 418 -5.60 -0.51 8.93
CA ASN A 418 -6.85 0.04 9.44
C ASN A 418 -6.66 1.39 10.17
N ARG A 419 -5.47 1.71 10.70
CA ARG A 419 -5.22 3.01 11.37
C ARG A 419 -4.88 4.14 10.40
N ILE A 420 -4.68 3.86 9.11
CA ILE A 420 -4.31 4.87 8.11
C ILE A 420 -5.29 6.05 8.15
N ARG A 421 -6.58 5.75 8.10
CA ARG A 421 -7.68 6.74 8.12
C ARG A 421 -7.79 7.57 9.40
N THR A 422 -7.18 7.12 10.50
CA THR A 422 -7.22 7.82 11.80
C THR A 422 -5.95 8.60 12.07
N ALA A 423 -4.86 8.27 11.36
CA ALA A 423 -3.58 8.95 11.45
C ALA A 423 -3.47 10.11 10.45
N ILE A 424 -4.07 9.93 9.27
CA ILE A 424 -4.43 11.00 8.33
C ILE A 424 -5.65 11.72 8.89
#